data_AF-A0A8H3E1D2-F1
#
_entry.id   AF-A0A8H3E1D2-F1
#
_cell.length_a   1.000
_cell.length_b   1.000
_cell.length_c   1.000
_cell.angle_alpha   90.00
_cell.angle_beta   90.00
_cell.angle_gamma   90.00
#
_symmetry.space_group_name_H-M   'P 1'
#
loop_
_entity.id
_entity.type
_entity.pdbx_description
1 polymer ?
#
loop_
_entity_poly.entity_id
_entity_poly.type
_entity_poly.pdbx_seq_one_letter_code
_entity_poly.pdbx_strand_id
1 'polypeptide(L)'
;MATKNLNFYAQGLQKDITITLVFDAPPSRRLFKNFFPVVWKVIELRAGGHAKASIVYNPRLAFGCAQIDQDNLVDSAPWVELKRGDISTISGGPGQRQFGENTRDDNSKLLVCMNDTGDPVDLSLGLVKGNGVNQSYAPTFVWTGVDAGSDLPAIFDPTLTAYVTRDYKETELLRGEIEADVIWTRDLDELDDVTGWTVVEDEATGAFSIEEATLTFIANGSQPSGTSTSSQVEAPLFRASTKAICVNVLWFLSLILSVAVSLISMLAKEWCLEYMANRTGPAGAQARRRQQQWDGLVKWRMRELIMMLPSLIHMSLLLFAIRLCVFLWDVHYGVAIPVVFVAAFAAATYFVCTFVPFLYDYCQYGTVLSRLAKQFMMVRLHPSSRNAIQDQVTGNALNWMIANCETPRSVDIALQSLAAAHEGFPTQVLGKHHAWVMIKQRLEYEGTNNSSEHHKKTTELFQRALEVYPVSPVPSPFVHEATWRFWRR
;
A
#
# COMPACT_ATOMS: atom_id res chain seq x y z
N MET A 1 -29.17 -22.70 11.67
CA MET A 1 -27.73 -22.85 11.96
C MET A 1 -26.97 -22.16 10.84
N ALA A 2 -25.92 -21.41 11.17
CA ALA A 2 -25.14 -20.66 10.20
C ALA A 2 -24.10 -21.54 9.51
N THR A 3 -23.70 -21.15 8.29
CA THR A 3 -22.56 -21.74 7.59
C THR A 3 -21.29 -21.53 8.39
N LYS A 4 -20.48 -22.59 8.57
CA LYS A 4 -19.19 -22.54 9.27
C LYS A 4 -18.03 -22.66 8.28
N ASN A 5 -17.03 -21.78 8.42
CA ASN A 5 -15.80 -21.83 7.65
C ASN A 5 -14.63 -22.24 8.55
N LEU A 6 -14.14 -23.46 8.32
CA LEU A 6 -13.00 -24.05 9.04
C LEU A 6 -11.73 -23.81 8.22
N ASN A 7 -10.74 -23.13 8.78
CA ASN A 7 -9.45 -22.92 8.12
C ASN A 7 -8.36 -23.69 8.86
N PHE A 8 -7.76 -24.68 8.18
CA PHE A 8 -6.64 -25.45 8.69
C PHE A 8 -5.34 -24.87 8.13
N TYR A 9 -4.37 -24.70 9.01
CA TYR A 9 -3.06 -24.17 8.69
C TYR A 9 -1.98 -25.10 9.19
N ALA A 10 -0.86 -25.19 8.47
CA ALA A 10 0.34 -25.86 8.95
C ALA A 10 1.58 -25.06 8.56
N GLN A 11 2.63 -25.13 9.38
CA GLN A 11 3.90 -24.47 9.12
C GLN A 11 5.05 -25.40 9.43
N GLY A 12 5.97 -25.56 8.47
CA GLY A 12 7.21 -26.29 8.71
C GLY A 12 7.04 -27.80 8.86
N LEU A 13 5.97 -28.36 8.30
CA LEU A 13 5.78 -29.83 8.21
C LEU A 13 7.01 -30.48 7.57
N GLN A 14 7.48 -31.57 8.17
CA GLN A 14 8.63 -32.33 7.67
C GLN A 14 8.27 -33.15 6.43
N LYS A 15 7.01 -33.56 6.31
CA LYS A 15 6.46 -34.36 5.20
C LYS A 15 5.06 -33.90 4.83
N ASP A 16 4.66 -34.18 3.59
CA ASP A 16 3.29 -33.94 3.16
C ASP A 16 2.34 -34.79 4.04
N ILE A 17 1.26 -34.19 4.51
CA ILE A 17 0.26 -34.89 5.30
C ILE A 17 -1.11 -34.79 4.63
N THR A 18 -1.87 -35.87 4.77
CA THR A 18 -3.26 -35.94 4.36
C THR A 18 -4.08 -36.10 5.62
N ILE A 19 -5.05 -35.20 5.82
CA ILE A 19 -5.96 -35.24 6.94
C ILE A 19 -7.33 -35.67 6.42
N THR A 20 -7.84 -36.74 6.98
CA THR A 20 -9.13 -37.32 6.69
C THR A 20 -10.12 -36.90 7.77
N LEU A 21 -11.24 -36.33 7.35
CA LEU A 21 -12.28 -35.77 8.21
C LEU A 21 -13.56 -36.60 8.08
N VAL A 22 -14.05 -37.07 9.21
CA VAL A 22 -15.20 -37.97 9.31
C VAL A 22 -16.11 -37.48 10.42
N PHE A 23 -17.42 -37.52 10.19
CA PHE A 23 -18.39 -37.23 11.24
C PHE A 23 -18.55 -38.45 12.15
N ASP A 24 -18.61 -38.21 13.45
CA ASP A 24 -18.76 -39.27 14.43
C ASP A 24 -20.14 -39.92 14.29
N ALA A 25 -20.13 -41.24 14.21
CA ALA A 25 -21.34 -42.02 14.04
C ALA A 25 -22.08 -42.17 15.37
N PRO A 26 -23.42 -42.01 15.40
CA PRO A 26 -24.20 -42.32 16.59
C PRO A 26 -23.94 -43.75 17.08
N PRO A 27 -23.73 -43.98 18.38
CA PRO A 27 -23.47 -45.30 18.92
C PRO A 27 -24.58 -46.29 18.55
N SER A 28 -24.25 -47.32 17.79
CA SER A 28 -25.24 -48.28 17.30
C SER A 28 -24.64 -49.68 17.14
N ARG A 29 -25.40 -50.72 17.52
CA ARG A 29 -25.00 -52.13 17.29
C ARG A 29 -24.95 -52.52 15.80
N ARG A 30 -25.48 -51.64 14.95
CA ARG A 30 -25.56 -51.74 13.49
C ARG A 30 -24.34 -51.13 12.78
N LEU A 31 -23.53 -50.35 13.51
CA LEU A 31 -22.33 -49.73 12.99
C LEU A 31 -21.37 -50.78 12.39
N PHE A 32 -20.85 -50.50 11.20
CA PHE A 32 -20.01 -51.38 10.39
C PHE A 32 -20.64 -52.71 9.95
N LYS A 33 -21.96 -52.89 10.13
CA LYS A 33 -22.70 -54.07 9.64
C LYS A 33 -23.68 -53.71 8.54
N ASN A 34 -24.57 -52.76 8.84
CA ASN A 34 -25.55 -52.21 7.91
C ASN A 34 -25.77 -50.71 8.12
N PHE A 35 -24.90 -50.08 8.91
CA PHE A 35 -24.79 -48.64 9.09
C PHE A 35 -23.31 -48.27 9.03
N PHE A 36 -22.92 -47.38 8.13
CA PHE A 36 -21.54 -47.10 7.81
C PHE A 36 -21.32 -45.59 7.73
N PRO A 37 -20.28 -45.07 8.40
CA PRO A 37 -19.81 -43.71 8.18
C PRO A 37 -19.13 -43.59 6.82
N VAL A 38 -19.12 -42.38 6.28
CA VAL A 38 -18.48 -42.05 5.01
C VAL A 38 -17.45 -40.95 5.26
N VAL A 39 -16.30 -41.05 4.59
CA VAL A 39 -15.29 -39.99 4.62
C VAL A 39 -15.85 -38.72 4.01
N TRP A 40 -15.99 -37.69 4.83
CA TRP A 40 -16.64 -36.46 4.41
C TRP A 40 -15.70 -35.56 3.61
N LYS A 41 -14.46 -35.39 4.10
CA LYS A 41 -13.46 -34.53 3.49
C LYS A 41 -12.04 -35.06 3.66
N VAL A 42 -11.21 -34.81 2.66
CA VAL A 42 -9.77 -35.11 2.69
C VAL A 42 -9.03 -33.84 2.32
N ILE A 43 -8.11 -33.40 3.17
CA ILE A 43 -7.28 -32.22 2.93
C ILE A 43 -5.81 -32.61 2.88
N GLU A 44 -5.08 -32.05 1.91
CA GLU A 44 -3.65 -32.27 1.74
C GLU A 44 -2.88 -31.01 2.14
N LEU A 45 -1.92 -31.16 3.04
CA LEU A 45 -1.04 -30.08 3.49
C LEU A 45 0.40 -30.42 3.12
N ARG A 46 1.06 -29.51 2.40
CA ARG A 46 2.40 -29.72 1.85
C ARG A 46 3.51 -29.38 2.84
N ALA A 47 4.62 -30.11 2.73
CA ALA A 47 5.84 -29.93 3.51
C ALA A 47 6.63 -28.67 3.14
N GLY A 48 7.54 -28.25 4.05
CA GLY A 48 8.60 -27.28 3.75
C GLY A 48 8.17 -25.81 3.67
N GLY A 49 6.92 -25.48 4.03
CA GLY A 49 6.41 -24.11 3.99
C GLY A 49 5.14 -23.87 4.81
N HIS A 50 4.40 -22.81 4.47
CA HIS A 50 3.05 -22.57 5.00
C HIS A 50 2.03 -23.28 4.11
N ALA A 51 1.22 -24.16 4.69
CA ALA A 51 0.09 -24.80 4.03
C ALA A 51 -1.22 -24.30 4.61
N LYS A 52 -2.25 -24.18 3.77
CA LYS A 52 -3.60 -23.79 4.16
C LYS A 52 -4.63 -24.63 3.42
N ALA A 53 -5.63 -25.13 4.14
CA ALA A 53 -6.85 -25.70 3.59
C ALA A 53 -8.07 -25.02 4.23
N SER A 54 -9.12 -24.80 3.44
CA SER A 54 -10.37 -24.19 3.91
C SER A 54 -11.54 -25.11 3.57
N ILE A 55 -12.40 -25.36 4.55
CA ILE A 55 -13.56 -26.23 4.42
C ILE A 55 -14.80 -25.45 4.85
N VAL A 56 -15.86 -25.58 4.06
CA VAL A 56 -17.15 -24.95 4.33
C VAL A 56 -18.14 -26.02 4.78
N TYR A 57 -18.65 -25.88 5.99
CA TYR A 57 -19.72 -26.71 6.54
C TYR A 57 -21.05 -25.95 6.47
N ASN A 58 -22.02 -26.56 5.78
CA ASN A 58 -23.39 -26.07 5.72
C ASN A 58 -24.31 -27.08 6.42
N PRO A 59 -25.04 -26.70 7.47
CA PRO A 59 -25.93 -27.59 8.21
C PRO A 59 -27.28 -27.79 7.48
N ARG A 60 -27.21 -28.12 6.17
CA ARG A 60 -28.36 -28.46 5.32
C ARG A 60 -28.33 -29.96 5.08
N LEU A 61 -29.21 -30.69 5.77
CA LEU A 61 -29.27 -32.15 5.72
C LEU A 61 -30.14 -32.61 4.56
N ALA A 62 -29.82 -33.78 4.01
CA ALA A 62 -30.62 -34.44 2.99
C ALA A 62 -30.56 -35.97 3.13
N PHE A 63 -31.67 -36.63 2.82
CA PHE A 63 -31.69 -38.07 2.56
C PHE A 63 -31.38 -38.31 1.09
N GLY A 64 -30.59 -39.36 0.82
CA GLY A 64 -30.26 -39.80 -0.53
C GLY A 64 -30.41 -41.30 -0.68
N CYS A 65 -30.59 -41.77 -1.92
CA CYS A 65 -30.43 -43.18 -2.23
C CYS A 65 -28.95 -43.45 -2.50
N ALA A 66 -28.30 -44.25 -1.67
CA ALA A 66 -26.89 -44.56 -1.81
C ALA A 66 -26.65 -45.58 -2.93
N GLN A 67 -25.57 -45.39 -3.68
CA GLN A 67 -25.02 -46.35 -4.63
C GLN A 67 -23.52 -46.45 -4.35
N ILE A 68 -23.07 -47.64 -3.98
CA ILE A 68 -21.67 -47.90 -3.65
C ILE A 68 -21.02 -48.50 -4.90
N ASP A 69 -19.96 -47.88 -5.39
CA ASP A 69 -19.22 -48.35 -6.56
C ASP A 69 -18.19 -49.44 -6.21
N GLN A 70 -17.42 -49.86 -7.22
CA GLN A 70 -16.39 -50.90 -7.06
C GLN A 70 -15.19 -50.44 -6.20
N ASP A 71 -14.93 -49.13 -6.16
CA ASP A 71 -13.87 -48.50 -5.37
C ASP A 71 -14.36 -48.13 -3.96
N ASN A 72 -15.56 -48.61 -3.57
CA ASN A 72 -16.19 -48.38 -2.28
C ASN A 72 -16.53 -46.89 -2.03
N LEU A 73 -16.64 -46.10 -3.09
CA LEU A 73 -17.10 -44.73 -3.05
C LEU A 73 -18.63 -44.70 -3.11
N VAL A 74 -19.21 -43.77 -2.36
CA VAL A 74 -20.65 -43.58 -2.27
C VAL A 74 -21.05 -42.41 -3.15
N ASP A 75 -21.80 -42.70 -4.22
CA ASP A 75 -22.62 -41.72 -4.90
C ASP A 75 -24.05 -41.80 -4.36
N SER A 76 -24.83 -40.73 -4.44
CA SER A 76 -26.21 -40.74 -3.96
C SER A 76 -27.14 -39.88 -4.78
N ALA A 77 -28.06 -40.55 -5.48
CA ALA A 77 -29.13 -39.95 -6.25
C ALA A 77 -30.30 -40.95 -6.39
N PRO A 78 -31.56 -40.50 -6.29
CA PRO A 78 -32.01 -39.13 -5.98
C PRO A 78 -31.70 -38.74 -4.52
N TRP A 79 -31.91 -37.46 -4.18
CA TRP A 79 -31.85 -36.97 -2.80
C TRP A 79 -32.91 -35.88 -2.55
N VAL A 80 -33.28 -35.68 -1.28
CA VAL A 80 -34.25 -34.67 -0.82
C VAL A 80 -33.72 -33.94 0.41
N GLU A 81 -33.79 -32.61 0.38
CA GLU A 81 -33.39 -31.77 1.52
C GLU A 81 -34.40 -31.87 2.67
N LEU A 82 -33.89 -31.86 3.90
CA LEU A 82 -34.64 -32.10 5.12
C LEU A 82 -34.56 -30.91 6.07
N LYS A 83 -35.61 -30.73 6.86
CA LYS A 83 -35.62 -29.92 8.07
C LYS A 83 -35.82 -30.83 9.29
N ARG A 84 -35.50 -30.31 10.48
CA ARG A 84 -35.64 -31.07 11.73
C ARG A 84 -37.09 -31.52 11.93
N GLY A 85 -37.28 -32.80 12.26
CA GLY A 85 -38.60 -33.43 12.44
C GLY A 85 -39.30 -33.82 11.13
N ASP A 86 -38.64 -33.67 9.99
CA ASP A 86 -39.21 -34.09 8.71
C ASP A 86 -39.16 -35.63 8.57
N ILE A 87 -40.22 -36.16 7.96
CA ILE A 87 -40.37 -37.54 7.54
C ILE A 87 -40.41 -37.55 6.00
N SER A 88 -39.48 -38.28 5.39
CA SER A 88 -39.42 -38.44 3.93
C SER A 88 -39.76 -39.88 3.55
N THR A 89 -40.38 -40.05 2.40
CA THR A 89 -40.69 -41.39 1.87
C THR A 89 -39.99 -41.57 0.54
N ILE A 90 -39.26 -42.68 0.38
CA ILE A 90 -38.71 -43.08 -0.92
C ILE A 90 -39.65 -44.11 -1.56
N SER A 91 -39.94 -43.92 -2.84
CA SER A 91 -40.80 -44.81 -3.61
C SER A 91 -40.26 -44.98 -5.03
N GLY A 92 -40.84 -45.90 -5.79
CA GLY A 92 -40.45 -46.21 -7.17
C GLY A 92 -39.61 -47.49 -7.29
N GLY A 93 -39.48 -47.95 -8.54
CA GLY A 93 -38.72 -49.16 -8.87
C GLY A 93 -37.21 -48.93 -9.02
N PRO A 94 -36.44 -50.00 -9.24
CA PRO A 94 -34.99 -49.91 -9.50
C PRO A 94 -34.68 -48.93 -10.64
N GLY A 95 -33.84 -47.93 -10.40
CA GLY A 95 -33.45 -46.91 -11.38
C GLY A 95 -34.45 -45.76 -11.60
N GLN A 96 -35.65 -45.81 -11.02
CA GLN A 96 -36.64 -44.72 -11.02
C GLN A 96 -37.07 -44.33 -9.60
N ARG A 97 -36.15 -44.48 -8.64
CA ARG A 97 -36.40 -44.09 -7.25
C ARG A 97 -36.55 -42.58 -7.18
N GLN A 98 -37.48 -42.14 -6.35
CA GLN A 98 -37.71 -40.72 -6.06
C GLN A 98 -38.17 -40.55 -4.61
N PHE A 99 -37.81 -39.41 -4.04
CA PHE A 99 -38.34 -39.01 -2.74
C PHE A 99 -39.65 -38.25 -2.95
N GLY A 100 -40.66 -38.54 -2.13
CA GLY A 100 -41.91 -37.80 -2.07
C GLY A 100 -41.78 -36.47 -1.34
N GLU A 101 -42.91 -35.77 -1.16
CA GLU A 101 -42.95 -34.58 -0.31
C GLU A 101 -42.68 -34.94 1.15
N ASN A 102 -41.91 -34.09 1.84
CA ASN A 102 -41.63 -34.27 3.25
C ASN A 102 -42.87 -33.91 4.07
N THR A 103 -43.27 -34.81 4.95
CA THR A 103 -44.22 -34.51 6.02
C THR A 103 -43.45 -34.14 7.29
N ARG A 104 -44.11 -33.49 8.26
CA ARG A 104 -43.46 -33.09 9.52
C ARG A 104 -44.22 -33.65 10.70
N ASP A 105 -43.48 -34.24 11.63
CA ASP A 105 -43.97 -34.56 12.96
C ASP A 105 -43.45 -33.49 13.95
N ASP A 106 -44.30 -32.53 14.29
CA ASP A 106 -43.95 -31.40 15.17
C ASP A 106 -43.53 -31.86 16.59
N ASN A 107 -43.87 -33.09 16.99
CA ASN A 107 -43.52 -33.64 18.31
C ASN A 107 -42.18 -34.38 18.31
N SER A 108 -41.60 -34.68 17.15
CA SER A 108 -40.38 -35.46 17.02
C SER A 108 -39.21 -34.60 16.52
N LYS A 109 -38.04 -34.75 17.17
CA LYS A 109 -36.78 -34.16 16.70
C LYS A 109 -36.02 -35.06 15.74
N LEU A 110 -36.53 -36.27 15.51
CA LEU A 110 -35.88 -37.32 14.74
C LEU A 110 -36.19 -37.16 13.24
N LEU A 111 -35.18 -37.34 12.39
CA LEU A 111 -35.41 -37.46 10.95
C LEU A 111 -35.81 -38.90 10.65
N VAL A 112 -36.83 -39.11 9.83
CA VAL A 112 -37.27 -40.47 9.48
C VAL A 112 -37.36 -40.61 7.97
N CYS A 113 -36.79 -41.68 7.43
CA CYS A 113 -36.98 -42.08 6.04
C CYS A 113 -37.76 -43.38 5.98
N MET A 114 -38.93 -43.38 5.34
CA MET A 114 -39.73 -44.58 5.11
C MET A 114 -39.38 -45.19 3.75
N ASN A 115 -39.04 -46.48 3.72
CA ASN A 115 -38.85 -47.20 2.48
C ASN A 115 -40.19 -47.76 1.97
N ASP A 116 -40.89 -47.03 1.11
CA ASP A 116 -42.12 -47.50 0.45
C ASP A 116 -41.84 -48.10 -0.94
N THR A 117 -40.60 -48.57 -1.17
CA THR A 117 -40.28 -49.36 -2.35
C THR A 117 -40.62 -50.83 -2.10
N GLY A 118 -40.78 -51.62 -3.17
CA GLY A 118 -41.07 -53.05 -3.07
C GLY A 118 -39.87 -53.92 -2.68
N ASP A 119 -38.67 -53.35 -2.57
CA ASP A 119 -37.40 -54.06 -2.38
C ASP A 119 -36.52 -53.35 -1.32
N PRO A 120 -35.49 -54.01 -0.76
CA PRO A 120 -34.52 -53.34 0.10
C PRO A 120 -33.74 -52.24 -0.63
N VAL A 121 -33.46 -51.13 0.06
CA VAL A 121 -32.77 -49.96 -0.51
C VAL A 121 -31.62 -49.52 0.39
N ASP A 122 -30.52 -49.09 -0.23
CA ASP A 122 -29.44 -48.41 0.47
C ASP A 122 -29.76 -46.92 0.58
N LEU A 123 -29.83 -46.41 1.81
CA LEU A 123 -30.16 -45.02 2.11
C LEU A 123 -28.94 -44.30 2.67
N SER A 124 -28.85 -43.01 2.42
CA SER A 124 -27.78 -42.15 2.94
C SER A 124 -28.34 -40.91 3.60
N LEU A 125 -27.63 -40.43 4.62
CA LEU A 125 -27.80 -39.11 5.21
C LEU A 125 -26.53 -38.31 4.95
N GLY A 126 -26.69 -37.06 4.54
CA GLY A 126 -25.57 -36.25 4.09
C GLY A 126 -25.89 -34.77 4.07
N LEU A 127 -24.95 -34.00 3.54
CA LEU A 127 -24.97 -32.56 3.54
C LEU A 127 -25.12 -32.01 2.12
N VAL A 128 -25.98 -31.01 1.97
CA VAL A 128 -26.17 -30.30 0.70
C VAL A 128 -25.19 -29.13 0.60
N LYS A 129 -24.43 -29.10 -0.49
CA LYS A 129 -23.49 -28.04 -0.86
C LYS A 129 -24.06 -27.20 -2.00
N GLY A 130 -23.75 -25.91 -2.03
CA GLY A 130 -24.21 -24.99 -3.08
C GLY A 130 -25.69 -24.62 -2.98
N ASN A 131 -26.15 -23.74 -3.89
CA ASN A 131 -27.53 -23.24 -3.93
C ASN A 131 -28.07 -23.30 -5.38
N GLY A 132 -29.39 -23.43 -5.53
CA GLY A 132 -30.04 -23.42 -6.84
C GLY A 132 -29.62 -24.61 -7.71
N VAL A 133 -29.15 -24.34 -8.93
CA VAL A 133 -28.78 -25.35 -9.95
C VAL A 133 -27.44 -26.02 -9.65
N ASN A 134 -26.55 -25.37 -8.89
CA ASN A 134 -25.23 -25.90 -8.55
C ASN A 134 -25.24 -26.66 -7.21
N GLN A 135 -26.39 -27.24 -6.85
CA GLN A 135 -26.49 -28.04 -5.63
C GLN A 135 -25.85 -29.41 -5.85
N SER A 136 -25.08 -29.84 -4.86
CA SER A 136 -24.50 -31.18 -4.81
C SER A 136 -24.73 -31.78 -3.44
N TYR A 137 -24.86 -33.10 -3.40
CA TYR A 137 -25.06 -33.86 -2.18
C TYR A 137 -23.76 -34.57 -1.81
N ALA A 138 -23.38 -34.52 -0.53
CA ALA A 138 -22.23 -35.22 0.00
C ALA A 138 -22.70 -36.20 1.09
N PRO A 139 -22.66 -37.52 0.84
CA PRO A 139 -23.07 -38.53 1.82
C PRO A 139 -22.13 -38.51 3.03
N THR A 140 -22.70 -38.66 4.22
CA THR A 140 -21.97 -38.73 5.49
C THR A 140 -22.17 -40.07 6.19
N PHE A 141 -23.38 -40.62 6.08
CA PHE A 141 -23.72 -41.92 6.62
C PHE A 141 -24.53 -42.72 5.62
N VAL A 142 -24.37 -44.04 5.62
CA VAL A 142 -25.08 -44.97 4.73
C VAL A 142 -25.66 -46.12 5.54
N TRP A 143 -26.92 -46.46 5.28
CA TRP A 143 -27.58 -47.66 5.74
C TRP A 143 -27.82 -48.58 4.56
N THR A 144 -27.33 -49.81 4.65
CA THR A 144 -27.46 -50.79 3.55
C THR A 144 -28.59 -51.75 3.83
N GLY A 145 -29.37 -52.09 2.79
CA GLY A 145 -30.43 -53.10 2.87
C GLY A 145 -31.56 -52.71 3.83
N VAL A 146 -32.05 -51.47 3.75
CA VAL A 146 -33.24 -51.05 4.50
C VAL A 146 -34.46 -51.71 3.87
N ASP A 147 -35.12 -52.59 4.61
CA ASP A 147 -36.22 -53.41 4.10
C ASP A 147 -37.42 -52.57 3.61
N ALA A 148 -38.16 -53.11 2.65
CA ALA A 148 -39.42 -52.55 2.18
C ALA A 148 -40.44 -52.44 3.33
N GLY A 149 -41.13 -51.31 3.41
CA GLY A 149 -42.10 -50.97 4.45
C GLY A 149 -41.49 -50.64 5.82
N SER A 150 -40.17 -50.46 5.92
CA SER A 150 -39.49 -50.13 7.18
C SER A 150 -39.18 -48.63 7.32
N ASP A 151 -39.18 -48.17 8.57
CA ASP A 151 -38.80 -46.81 8.93
C ASP A 151 -37.33 -46.75 9.36
N LEU A 152 -36.59 -45.84 8.77
CA LEU A 152 -35.21 -45.53 9.12
C LEU A 152 -35.14 -44.22 9.92
N PRO A 153 -35.05 -44.30 11.26
CA PRO A 153 -34.75 -43.12 12.07
C PRO A 153 -33.28 -42.73 11.95
N ALA A 154 -33.01 -41.43 11.79
CA ALA A 154 -31.67 -40.88 11.71
C ALA A 154 -31.51 -39.64 12.61
N ILE A 155 -30.35 -39.57 13.25
CA ILE A 155 -29.89 -38.42 14.03
C ILE A 155 -28.56 -37.97 13.42
N PHE A 156 -28.40 -36.67 13.25
CA PHE A 156 -27.15 -36.07 12.83
C PHE A 156 -26.59 -35.24 13.98
N ASP A 157 -25.45 -35.68 14.50
CA ASP A 157 -24.60 -34.92 15.41
C ASP A 157 -23.42 -34.39 14.58
N PRO A 158 -23.20 -33.06 14.51
CA PRO A 158 -22.14 -32.49 13.69
C PRO A 158 -20.76 -32.54 14.36
N THR A 159 -20.51 -33.50 15.25
CA THR A 159 -19.17 -33.78 15.77
C THR A 159 -18.26 -34.32 14.68
N LEU A 160 -17.20 -33.57 14.36
CA LEU A 160 -16.24 -33.86 13.32
C LEU A 160 -14.90 -34.28 13.92
N THR A 161 -14.36 -35.41 13.44
CA THR A 161 -13.09 -35.97 13.88
C THR A 161 -12.09 -36.02 12.74
N ALA A 162 -10.83 -35.69 13.03
CA ALA A 162 -9.73 -35.66 12.08
C ALA A 162 -8.67 -36.73 12.38
N TYR A 163 -8.15 -37.34 11.32
CA TYR A 163 -7.13 -38.39 11.33
C TYR A 163 -6.03 -38.05 10.32
N VAL A 164 -4.77 -38.43 10.59
CA VAL A 164 -3.68 -38.30 9.61
C VAL A 164 -3.47 -39.64 8.91
N THR A 165 -4.04 -39.79 7.71
CA THR A 165 -3.93 -40.99 6.89
C THR A 165 -4.12 -40.65 5.41
N ARG A 166 -3.49 -41.43 4.53
CA ARG A 166 -3.63 -41.33 3.07
C ARG A 166 -4.48 -42.44 2.47
N ASP A 167 -5.01 -43.33 3.31
CA ASP A 167 -5.58 -44.60 2.88
C ASP A 167 -7.02 -44.45 2.37
N TYR A 168 -7.62 -43.28 2.57
CA TYR A 168 -9.02 -43.02 2.26
C TYR A 168 -9.22 -41.83 1.33
N LYS A 169 -10.25 -41.90 0.50
CA LYS A 169 -10.69 -40.84 -0.42
C LYS A 169 -11.96 -40.16 0.08
N GLU A 170 -12.24 -38.95 -0.43
CA GLU A 170 -13.55 -38.32 -0.22
C GLU A 170 -14.67 -39.25 -0.71
N THR A 171 -15.78 -39.29 0.04
CA THR A 171 -16.96 -40.14 -0.19
C THR A 171 -16.73 -41.65 -0.09
N GLU A 172 -15.60 -42.11 0.43
CA GLU A 172 -15.34 -43.52 0.67
C GLU A 172 -16.08 -44.05 1.90
N LEU A 173 -16.68 -45.24 1.77
CA LEU A 173 -17.44 -45.90 2.83
C LEU A 173 -16.51 -46.57 3.86
N LEU A 174 -16.60 -46.19 5.12
CA LEU A 174 -15.79 -46.79 6.18
C LEU A 174 -16.42 -48.10 6.67
N ARG A 175 -15.71 -49.21 6.45
CA ARG A 175 -16.14 -50.56 6.85
C ARG A 175 -15.63 -51.02 8.23
N GLY A 176 -14.84 -50.18 8.87
CA GLY A 176 -14.28 -50.42 10.20
C GLY A 176 -13.74 -49.11 10.79
N GLU A 177 -13.18 -49.22 11.98
CA GLU A 177 -12.47 -48.11 12.62
C GLU A 177 -11.23 -47.75 11.79
N ILE A 178 -10.89 -46.46 11.76
CA ILE A 178 -9.70 -45.97 11.09
C ILE A 178 -8.48 -46.35 11.94
N GLU A 179 -7.52 -47.06 11.36
CA GLU A 179 -6.27 -47.47 12.01
C GLU A 179 -5.27 -46.30 12.09
N ALA A 180 -5.71 -45.14 12.59
CA ALA A 180 -4.88 -43.97 12.80
C ALA A 180 -5.33 -43.23 14.07
N ASP A 181 -4.38 -42.55 14.72
CA ASP A 181 -4.68 -41.79 15.93
C ASP A 181 -5.58 -40.60 15.61
N VAL A 182 -6.52 -40.33 16.52
CA VAL A 182 -7.36 -39.14 16.49
C VAL A 182 -6.52 -37.93 16.88
N ILE A 183 -6.48 -36.94 15.99
CA ILE A 183 -5.67 -35.73 16.22
C ILE A 183 -6.51 -34.50 16.60
N TRP A 184 -7.83 -34.56 16.38
CA TRP A 184 -8.77 -33.49 16.66
C TRP A 184 -10.22 -33.97 16.59
N THR A 185 -11.06 -33.51 17.53
CA THR A 185 -12.51 -33.73 17.52
C THR A 185 -13.22 -32.49 18.04
N ARG A 186 -14.22 -31.99 17.31
CA ARG A 186 -15.06 -30.86 17.74
C ARG A 186 -16.49 -30.98 17.24
N ASP A 187 -17.43 -30.55 18.07
CA ASP A 187 -18.80 -30.26 17.66
C ASP A 187 -18.81 -28.95 16.84
N LEU A 188 -19.21 -29.03 15.57
CA LEU A 188 -19.25 -27.87 14.68
C LEU A 188 -20.37 -26.87 15.03
N ASP A 189 -21.39 -27.28 15.80
CA ASP A 189 -22.45 -26.38 16.26
C ASP A 189 -21.96 -25.41 17.36
N GLU A 190 -20.94 -25.82 18.13
CA GLU A 190 -20.34 -25.00 19.21
C GLU A 190 -19.31 -23.99 18.71
N LEU A 191 -18.92 -24.08 17.42
CA LEU A 191 -17.90 -23.21 16.83
C LEU A 191 -18.47 -21.89 16.30
N ASP A 192 -17.63 -20.85 16.26
CA ASP A 192 -17.93 -19.59 15.58
C ASP A 192 -18.02 -19.77 14.05
N ASP A 193 -18.66 -18.81 13.36
CA ASP A 193 -18.91 -18.88 11.91
C ASP A 193 -17.62 -18.96 11.07
N VAL A 194 -16.51 -18.45 11.59
CA VAL A 194 -15.19 -18.57 10.97
C VAL A 194 -14.18 -18.94 12.05
N THR A 195 -13.55 -20.10 11.91
CA THR A 195 -12.53 -20.57 12.85
C THR A 195 -11.22 -20.88 12.12
N GLY A 196 -10.12 -20.80 12.87
CA GLY A 196 -8.79 -21.16 12.41
C GLY A 196 -8.22 -22.25 13.30
N TRP A 197 -7.52 -23.20 12.70
CA TRP A 197 -6.95 -24.37 13.34
C TRP A 197 -5.53 -24.60 12.83
N THR A 198 -4.58 -24.82 13.73
CA THR A 198 -3.17 -25.04 13.39
C THR A 198 -2.82 -26.50 13.61
N VAL A 199 -2.31 -27.16 12.58
CA VAL A 199 -1.78 -28.51 12.64
C VAL A 199 -0.33 -28.43 13.09
N VAL A 200 -0.03 -29.07 14.21
CA VAL A 200 1.28 -29.10 14.85
C VAL A 200 1.83 -30.51 14.73
N GLU A 201 3.10 -30.63 14.32
CA GLU A 201 3.86 -31.87 14.31
C GLU A 201 4.85 -31.83 15.49
N ASP A 202 4.80 -32.81 16.37
CA ASP A 202 5.77 -32.96 17.45
C ASP A 202 7.09 -33.51 16.89
N GLU A 203 8.17 -32.74 17.01
CA GLU A 203 9.50 -33.10 16.50
C GLU A 203 10.09 -34.36 17.16
N ALA A 204 9.68 -34.69 18.41
CA ALA A 204 10.23 -35.81 19.15
C ALA A 204 9.50 -37.13 18.85
N THR A 205 8.17 -37.08 18.68
CA THR A 205 7.33 -38.28 18.50
C THR A 205 6.84 -38.47 17.07
N GLY A 206 6.86 -37.41 16.24
CA GLY A 206 6.24 -37.39 14.92
C GLY A 206 4.70 -37.44 14.97
N ALA A 207 4.10 -37.26 16.15
CA ALA A 207 2.66 -37.20 16.33
C ALA A 207 2.11 -35.86 15.84
N PHE A 208 0.87 -35.87 15.37
CA PHE A 208 0.16 -34.68 14.92
C PHE A 208 -0.94 -34.31 15.91
N SER A 209 -1.14 -33.02 16.12
CA SER A 209 -2.29 -32.49 16.84
C SER A 209 -2.85 -31.27 16.10
N ILE A 210 -4.13 -30.97 16.30
CA ILE A 210 -4.72 -29.71 15.81
C ILE A 210 -5.16 -28.86 16.99
N GLU A 211 -4.65 -27.64 17.03
CA GLU A 211 -4.94 -26.66 18.07
C GLU A 211 -5.67 -25.46 17.48
N GLU A 212 -6.42 -24.72 18.31
CA GLU A 212 -7.08 -23.51 17.87
C GLU A 212 -6.03 -22.46 17.45
N ALA A 213 -6.22 -21.87 16.27
CA ALA A 213 -5.27 -20.89 15.76
C ALA A 213 -5.39 -19.59 16.57
N THR A 214 -4.34 -19.28 17.33
CA THR A 214 -4.21 -17.96 17.96
C THR A 214 -4.16 -16.87 16.88
N LEU A 215 -4.70 -15.68 17.17
CA LEU A 215 -4.81 -14.55 16.23
C LEU A 215 -3.49 -14.18 15.54
N THR A 216 -2.35 -14.56 16.12
CA THR A 216 -1.02 -14.43 15.53
C THR A 216 -0.84 -15.29 14.28
N PHE A 217 -1.51 -16.44 14.14
CA PHE A 217 -1.41 -17.29 12.95
C PHE A 217 -2.36 -16.83 11.83
N ILE A 218 -3.58 -16.39 12.20
CA ILE A 218 -4.57 -15.85 11.24
C ILE A 218 -4.08 -14.53 10.62
N ALA A 219 -3.39 -13.69 11.40
CA ALA A 219 -2.80 -12.45 10.91
C ALA A 219 -1.50 -12.66 10.11
N ASN A 220 -0.86 -13.83 10.20
CA ASN A 220 0.52 -14.04 9.76
C ASN A 220 0.63 -15.10 8.65
N GLY A 221 -0.07 -14.87 7.54
CA GLY A 221 0.24 -15.53 6.27
C GLY A 221 1.62 -15.17 5.67
N SER A 222 2.59 -14.73 6.47
CA SER A 222 3.96 -14.39 6.03
C SER A 222 4.97 -14.36 7.21
N GLN A 223 5.62 -15.50 7.50
CA GLN A 223 6.96 -15.64 8.13
C GLN A 223 7.23 -15.22 9.61
N PRO A 224 8.32 -15.76 10.24
CA PRO A 224 8.31 -16.26 11.63
C PRO A 224 9.28 -15.55 12.59
N SER A 225 9.12 -15.80 13.90
CA SER A 225 10.24 -15.94 14.87
C SER A 225 9.74 -16.61 16.15
N GLY A 226 10.36 -17.73 16.53
CA GLY A 226 10.00 -18.52 17.71
C GLY A 226 10.70 -18.07 19.00
N THR A 227 10.14 -18.48 20.14
CA THR A 227 10.80 -19.19 21.27
C THR A 227 9.73 -19.59 22.27
N SER A 228 9.77 -20.85 22.69
CA SER A 228 8.93 -21.46 23.72
C SER A 228 9.39 -21.10 25.13
N THR A 229 8.46 -20.95 26.08
CA THR A 229 8.54 -21.51 27.45
C THR A 229 7.17 -21.40 28.12
N SER A 230 6.68 -22.54 28.59
CA SER A 230 5.51 -22.71 29.46
C SER A 230 5.65 -21.95 30.77
N SER A 231 4.64 -21.14 31.12
CA SER A 231 4.23 -20.81 32.50
C SER A 231 2.81 -20.26 32.45
N GLN A 232 1.88 -20.84 33.21
CA GLN A 232 0.54 -20.28 33.44
C GLN A 232 0.65 -18.82 33.91
N VAL A 233 0.15 -17.89 33.11
CA VAL A 233 -0.19 -16.53 33.54
C VAL A 233 -1.46 -16.11 32.79
N GLU A 234 -2.45 -15.70 33.56
CA GLU A 234 -3.62 -14.89 33.20
C GLU A 234 -3.45 -14.11 31.89
N ALA A 235 -4.39 -14.28 30.96
CA ALA A 235 -4.32 -13.76 29.59
C ALA A 235 -3.90 -12.28 29.56
N PRO A 236 -2.75 -11.93 28.94
CA PRO A 236 -2.42 -10.53 28.74
C PRO A 236 -3.38 -9.98 27.69
N LEU A 237 -4.08 -8.90 28.05
CA LEU A 237 -4.71 -7.98 27.11
C LEU A 237 -3.81 -7.82 25.88
N PHE A 238 -4.33 -8.14 24.68
CA PHE A 238 -3.61 -8.03 23.42
C PHE A 238 -2.88 -6.68 23.35
N ARG A 239 -1.54 -6.73 23.41
CA ARG A 239 -0.68 -5.57 23.31
C ARG A 239 0.10 -5.69 22.00
N ALA A 240 -0.46 -5.10 20.95
CA ALA A 240 0.20 -5.06 19.65
C ALA A 240 1.65 -4.57 19.80
N SER A 241 2.59 -5.28 19.17
CA SER A 241 4.00 -4.91 19.18
C SER A 241 4.16 -3.47 18.69
N THR A 242 4.89 -2.65 19.43
CA THR A 242 5.12 -1.24 19.10
C THR A 242 5.66 -1.06 17.68
N LYS A 243 6.43 -2.03 17.19
CA LYS A 243 6.95 -2.05 15.81
C LYS A 243 5.83 -2.24 14.78
N ALA A 244 4.93 -3.21 15.00
CA ALA A 244 3.81 -3.47 14.09
C ALA A 244 2.81 -2.29 14.04
N ILE A 245 2.54 -1.67 15.20
CA ILE A 245 1.75 -0.43 15.27
C ILE A 245 2.45 0.68 14.46
N CYS A 246 3.76 0.86 14.66
CA CYS A 246 4.54 1.88 13.95
C CYS A 246 4.50 1.67 12.43
N VAL A 247 4.70 0.43 11.96
CA VAL A 247 4.65 0.08 10.52
C VAL A 247 3.28 0.39 9.92
N ASN A 248 2.19 0.05 10.62
CA ASN A 248 0.83 0.32 10.15
C ASN A 248 0.52 1.83 10.14
N VAL A 249 0.91 2.56 11.19
CA VAL A 249 0.77 4.02 11.24
C VAL A 249 1.54 4.68 10.10
N LEU A 250 2.78 4.27 9.86
CA LEU A 250 3.61 4.76 8.75
C LEU A 250 2.98 4.44 7.38
N TRP A 251 2.34 3.26 7.24
CA TRP A 251 1.66 2.87 6.02
C TRP A 251 0.50 3.81 5.68
N PHE A 252 -0.45 3.98 6.61
CA PHE A 252 -1.59 4.85 6.39
C PHE A 252 -1.18 6.32 6.27
N LEU A 253 -0.20 6.78 7.05
CA LEU A 253 0.29 8.16 7.00
C LEU A 253 0.93 8.48 5.65
N SER A 254 1.82 7.61 5.14
CA SER A 254 2.45 7.82 3.83
C SER A 254 1.44 7.83 2.68
N LEU A 255 0.44 6.94 2.74
CA LEU A 255 -0.62 6.84 1.74
C LEU A 255 -1.51 8.08 1.73
N ILE A 256 -2.06 8.45 2.90
CA ILE A 256 -2.93 9.62 3.02
C ILE A 256 -2.19 10.89 2.63
N LEU A 257 -0.92 11.03 3.05
CA LEU A 257 -0.11 12.19 2.69
C LEU A 257 0.11 12.27 1.16
N SER A 258 0.42 11.16 0.50
CA SER A 258 0.59 11.12 -0.96
C SER A 258 -0.69 11.51 -1.69
N VAL A 259 -1.83 10.98 -1.27
CA VAL A 259 -3.14 11.29 -1.88
C VAL A 259 -3.52 12.75 -1.65
N ALA A 260 -3.32 13.27 -0.44
CA ALA A 260 -3.59 14.66 -0.12
C ALA A 260 -2.73 15.61 -0.96
N VAL A 261 -1.43 15.32 -1.12
CA VAL A 261 -0.55 16.15 -1.95
C VAL A 261 -0.93 16.10 -3.43
N SER A 262 -1.30 14.92 -3.95
CA SER A 262 -1.81 14.79 -5.32
C SER A 262 -3.07 15.63 -5.54
N LEU A 263 -4.03 15.57 -4.60
CA LEU A 263 -5.26 16.34 -4.66
C LEU A 263 -4.99 17.85 -4.63
N ILE A 264 -4.15 18.31 -3.71
CA ILE A 264 -3.76 19.73 -3.63
C ILE A 264 -3.00 20.16 -4.89
N SER A 265 -2.14 19.31 -5.46
CA SER A 265 -1.43 19.60 -6.71
C SER A 265 -2.37 19.75 -7.89
N MET A 266 -3.43 18.94 -7.96
CA MET A 266 -4.44 19.03 -9.01
C MET A 266 -5.25 20.33 -8.88
N LEU A 267 -5.71 20.65 -7.67
CA LEU A 267 -6.40 21.92 -7.40
C LEU A 267 -5.52 23.14 -7.71
N ALA A 268 -4.24 23.11 -7.30
CA ALA A 268 -3.29 24.18 -7.59
C ALA A 268 -3.10 24.36 -9.10
N LYS A 269 -3.06 23.26 -9.86
CA LYS A 269 -2.99 23.29 -11.32
C LYS A 269 -4.24 23.92 -11.92
N GLU A 270 -5.44 23.54 -11.46
CA GLU A 270 -6.70 24.12 -11.91
C GLU A 270 -6.77 25.62 -11.65
N TRP A 271 -6.38 26.08 -10.45
CA TRP A 271 -6.32 27.50 -10.13
C TRP A 271 -5.33 28.27 -11.02
N CYS A 272 -4.18 27.68 -11.33
CA CYS A 272 -3.21 28.26 -12.27
C CYS A 272 -3.75 28.35 -13.70
N LEU A 273 -4.52 27.35 -14.14
CA LEU A 273 -5.15 27.36 -15.47
C LEU A 273 -6.25 28.42 -15.53
N GLU A 274 -7.08 28.53 -14.50
CA GLU A 274 -8.13 29.56 -14.39
C GLU A 274 -7.53 30.97 -14.36
N TYR A 275 -6.41 31.15 -13.66
CA TYR A 275 -5.65 32.41 -13.68
C TYR A 275 -5.21 32.80 -15.11
N MET A 276 -4.88 31.82 -15.96
CA MET A 276 -4.40 32.05 -17.33
C MET A 276 -5.52 32.20 -18.37
N ALA A 277 -6.71 31.64 -18.11
CA ALA A 277 -7.82 31.55 -19.07
C ALA A 277 -8.50 32.90 -19.39
N ASN A 278 -8.43 33.89 -18.49
CA ASN A 278 -9.18 35.15 -18.60
C ASN A 278 -8.33 36.33 -19.14
N ARG A 279 -7.96 36.29 -20.42
CA ARG A 279 -7.08 37.31 -21.06
C ARG A 279 -7.77 38.35 -21.95
N THR A 280 -9.10 38.34 -22.06
CA THR A 280 -9.86 39.23 -22.95
C THR A 280 -10.38 40.47 -22.22
N GLY A 281 -10.20 41.67 -22.80
CA GLY A 281 -10.77 42.94 -22.31
C GLY A 281 -9.85 44.17 -22.41
N PRO A 282 -10.34 45.38 -22.05
CA PRO A 282 -9.59 46.64 -22.10
C PRO A 282 -8.40 46.67 -21.11
N ALA A 283 -7.27 47.29 -21.52
CA ALA A 283 -5.99 47.24 -20.78
C ALA A 283 -6.08 47.67 -19.30
N GLY A 284 -6.82 48.74 -18.98
CA GLY A 284 -6.95 49.24 -17.60
C GLY A 284 -7.79 48.33 -16.69
N ALA A 285 -8.86 47.74 -17.21
CA ALA A 285 -9.67 46.75 -16.48
C ALA A 285 -8.89 45.45 -16.26
N GLN A 286 -8.10 45.05 -17.25
CA GLN A 286 -7.21 43.89 -17.16
C GLN A 286 -6.11 44.09 -16.10
N ALA A 287 -5.48 45.27 -16.05
CA ALA A 287 -4.47 45.59 -15.03
C ALA A 287 -5.03 45.51 -13.61
N ARG A 288 -6.23 46.09 -13.36
CA ARG A 288 -6.89 46.01 -12.05
C ARG A 288 -7.26 44.57 -11.67
N ARG A 289 -7.79 43.79 -12.61
CA ARG A 289 -8.14 42.38 -12.38
C ARG A 289 -6.91 41.55 -12.04
N ARG A 290 -5.80 41.75 -12.75
CA ARG A 290 -4.50 41.10 -12.44
C ARG A 290 -3.99 41.48 -11.05
N GLN A 291 -4.08 42.76 -10.67
CA GLN A 291 -3.66 43.22 -9.35
C GLN A 291 -4.51 42.59 -8.24
N GLN A 292 -5.85 42.58 -8.38
CA GLN A 292 -6.74 41.95 -7.41
C GLN A 292 -6.48 40.44 -7.26
N GLN A 293 -6.19 39.75 -8.36
CA GLN A 293 -5.81 38.34 -8.35
C GLN A 293 -4.44 38.14 -7.68
N TRP A 294 -3.47 39.02 -7.96
CA TRP A 294 -2.16 38.99 -7.31
C TRP A 294 -2.27 39.23 -5.79
N ASP A 295 -3.05 40.22 -5.37
CA ASP A 295 -3.31 40.51 -3.96
C ASP A 295 -3.99 39.32 -3.28
N GLY A 296 -4.88 38.63 -4.00
CA GLY A 296 -5.44 37.34 -3.60
C GLY A 296 -4.34 36.28 -3.40
N LEU A 297 -3.50 36.03 -4.39
CA LEU A 297 -2.41 35.03 -4.32
C LEU A 297 -1.46 35.28 -3.15
N VAL A 298 -1.13 36.55 -2.88
CA VAL A 298 -0.28 36.96 -1.75
C VAL A 298 -1.01 36.74 -0.42
N LYS A 299 -2.27 37.15 -0.31
CA LYS A 299 -3.10 36.97 0.89
C LYS A 299 -3.27 35.48 1.25
N TRP A 300 -3.47 34.62 0.24
CA TRP A 300 -3.68 33.19 0.41
C TRP A 300 -2.39 32.36 0.42
N ARG A 301 -1.21 32.99 0.32
CA ARG A 301 0.11 32.32 0.36
C ARG A 301 0.25 31.15 -0.63
N MET A 302 -0.31 31.32 -1.83
CA MET A 302 -0.32 30.25 -2.85
C MET A 302 1.10 29.86 -3.29
N ARG A 303 2.04 30.82 -3.29
CA ARG A 303 3.45 30.58 -3.58
C ARG A 303 4.07 29.62 -2.57
N GLU A 304 3.85 29.83 -1.28
CA GLU A 304 4.35 28.96 -0.22
C GLU A 304 3.73 27.56 -0.30
N LEU A 305 2.42 27.47 -0.59
CA LEU A 305 1.74 26.19 -0.80
C LEU A 305 2.40 25.39 -1.94
N ILE A 306 2.50 25.96 -3.14
CA ILE A 306 3.10 25.29 -4.31
C ILE A 306 4.56 24.88 -4.04
N MET A 307 5.31 25.70 -3.32
CA MET A 307 6.69 25.37 -2.94
C MET A 307 6.75 24.18 -1.97
N MET A 308 5.81 24.04 -1.04
CA MET A 308 5.80 22.94 -0.07
C MET A 308 5.38 21.59 -0.67
N LEU A 309 4.60 21.57 -1.75
CA LEU A 309 4.08 20.34 -2.37
C LEU A 309 5.17 19.29 -2.66
N PRO A 310 6.25 19.60 -3.40
CA PRO A 310 7.33 18.64 -3.64
C PRO A 310 7.97 18.09 -2.37
N SER A 311 8.12 18.93 -1.33
CA SER A 311 8.69 18.49 -0.05
C SER A 311 7.80 17.48 0.67
N LEU A 312 6.47 17.63 0.58
CA LEU A 312 5.51 16.69 1.17
C LEU A 312 5.52 15.34 0.43
N ILE A 313 5.69 15.34 -0.91
CA ILE A 313 5.87 14.10 -1.69
C ILE A 313 7.17 13.39 -1.30
N HIS A 314 8.27 14.12 -1.18
CA HIS A 314 9.53 13.52 -0.72
C HIS A 314 9.39 12.95 0.69
N MET A 315 8.61 13.60 1.56
CA MET A 315 8.33 13.09 2.89
C MET A 315 7.48 11.83 2.89
N SER A 316 6.41 11.76 2.07
CA SER A 316 5.62 10.53 1.95
C SER A 316 6.46 9.38 1.40
N LEU A 317 7.35 9.65 0.44
CA LEU A 317 8.29 8.67 -0.12
C LEU A 317 9.29 8.17 0.94
N LEU A 318 9.86 9.06 1.76
CA LEU A 318 10.77 8.67 2.84
C LEU A 318 10.07 7.82 3.90
N LEU A 319 8.86 8.21 4.32
CA LEU A 319 8.04 7.42 5.26
C LEU A 319 7.72 6.03 4.69
N PHE A 320 7.39 5.96 3.40
CA PHE A 320 7.16 4.70 2.69
C PHE A 320 8.44 3.83 2.63
N ALA A 321 9.59 4.44 2.33
CA ALA A 321 10.88 3.75 2.27
C ALA A 321 11.31 3.20 3.65
N ILE A 322 11.13 3.97 4.73
CA ILE A 322 11.41 3.54 6.11
C ILE A 322 10.57 2.30 6.45
N ARG A 323 9.26 2.38 6.18
CA ARG A 323 8.35 1.23 6.37
C ARG A 323 8.81 0.02 5.57
N LEU A 324 9.12 0.21 4.29
CA LEU A 324 9.56 -0.86 3.39
C LEU A 324 10.83 -1.53 3.91
N CYS A 325 11.78 -0.75 4.44
CA CYS A 325 12.99 -1.28 5.05
C CYS A 325 12.70 -2.14 6.29
N VAL A 326 11.86 -1.64 7.21
CA VAL A 326 11.48 -2.39 8.43
C VAL A 326 10.73 -3.67 8.05
N PHE A 327 9.78 -3.59 7.12
CA PHE A 327 9.00 -4.73 6.66
C PHE A 327 9.88 -5.79 5.98
N LEU A 328 10.76 -5.39 5.05
CA LEU A 328 11.63 -6.34 4.35
C LEU A 328 12.66 -6.99 5.27
N TRP A 329 13.14 -6.27 6.29
CA TRP A 329 14.07 -6.79 7.28
C TRP A 329 13.47 -7.96 8.06
N ASP A 330 12.16 -7.90 8.33
CA ASP A 330 11.42 -8.97 9.01
C ASP A 330 11.06 -10.13 8.06
N VAL A 331 10.99 -9.90 6.73
CA VAL A 331 10.64 -10.92 5.73
C VAL A 331 11.86 -11.70 5.22
N HIS A 332 12.86 -11.02 4.63
CA HIS A 332 14.04 -11.69 4.07
C HIS A 332 15.25 -10.75 3.93
N TYR A 333 16.31 -10.99 4.70
CA TYR A 333 17.53 -10.19 4.72
C TYR A 333 18.18 -10.01 3.34
N GLY A 334 18.16 -11.03 2.49
CA GLY A 334 18.76 -10.96 1.15
C GLY A 334 18.11 -9.91 0.24
N VAL A 335 16.81 -9.63 0.40
CA VAL A 335 16.11 -8.58 -0.37
C VAL A 335 16.15 -7.26 0.38
N ALA A 336 16.17 -7.29 1.71
CA ALA A 336 16.24 -6.09 2.55
C ALA A 336 17.54 -5.30 2.36
N ILE A 337 18.70 -5.98 2.28
CA ILE A 337 20.02 -5.31 2.24
C ILE A 337 20.14 -4.33 1.06
N PRO A 338 19.86 -4.72 -0.21
CA PRO A 338 19.90 -3.77 -1.33
C PRO A 338 18.92 -2.61 -1.17
N VAL A 339 17.71 -2.89 -0.69
CA VAL A 339 16.64 -1.87 -0.55
C VAL A 339 17.01 -0.85 0.54
N VAL A 340 17.55 -1.31 1.67
CA VAL A 340 18.04 -0.45 2.75
C VAL A 340 19.20 0.42 2.26
N PHE A 341 20.13 -0.13 1.49
CA PHE A 341 21.25 0.65 0.95
C PHE A 341 20.77 1.80 0.05
N VAL A 342 19.85 1.50 -0.88
CA VAL A 342 19.26 2.51 -1.77
C VAL A 342 18.46 3.55 -0.97
N ALA A 343 17.66 3.12 -0.01
CA ALA A 343 16.87 4.02 0.84
C ALA A 343 17.76 4.94 1.70
N ALA A 344 18.83 4.39 2.29
CA ALA A 344 19.79 5.14 3.08
C ALA A 344 20.56 6.16 2.24
N PHE A 345 20.99 5.78 1.03
CA PHE A 345 21.64 6.70 0.10
C PHE A 345 20.70 7.85 -0.32
N ALA A 346 19.44 7.55 -0.64
CA ALA A 346 18.44 8.54 -0.99
C ALA A 346 18.15 9.49 0.20
N ALA A 347 17.99 8.95 1.40
CA ALA A 347 17.79 9.72 2.62
C ALA A 347 18.99 10.61 2.93
N ALA A 348 20.21 10.08 2.86
CA ALA A 348 21.45 10.84 3.06
C ALA A 348 21.57 11.98 2.06
N THR A 349 21.31 11.72 0.77
CA THR A 349 21.30 12.76 -0.27
C THR A 349 20.27 13.84 0.05
N TYR A 350 19.05 13.47 0.47
CA TYR A 350 18.02 14.42 0.87
C TYR A 350 18.48 15.27 2.07
N PHE A 351 18.99 14.66 3.13
CA PHE A 351 19.50 15.37 4.31
C PHE A 351 20.66 16.30 3.96
N VAL A 352 21.64 15.85 3.16
CA VAL A 352 22.74 16.69 2.69
C VAL A 352 22.19 17.89 1.92
N CYS A 353 21.28 17.70 0.97
CA CYS A 353 20.64 18.81 0.24
C CYS A 353 19.77 19.73 1.12
N THR A 354 19.31 19.26 2.29
CA THR A 354 18.62 20.08 3.29
C THR A 354 19.58 20.84 4.21
N PHE A 355 20.69 20.24 4.63
CA PHE A 355 21.64 20.82 5.59
C PHE A 355 22.75 21.68 4.94
N VAL A 356 23.23 21.31 3.76
CA VAL A 356 24.29 22.04 3.03
C VAL A 356 23.95 23.53 2.84
N PRO A 357 22.71 23.92 2.49
CA PRO A 357 22.34 25.33 2.39
C PRO A 357 22.50 26.11 3.71
N PHE A 358 22.44 25.47 4.88
CA PHE A 358 22.66 26.15 6.16
C PHE A 358 24.14 26.38 6.47
N LEU A 359 25.02 25.54 5.93
CA LEU A 359 26.47 25.66 6.12
C LEU A 359 27.12 26.59 5.09
N TYR A 360 26.53 26.69 3.89
CA TYR A 360 27.01 27.54 2.81
C TYR A 360 25.87 28.40 2.27
N ASP A 361 26.01 29.73 2.37
CA ASP A 361 24.96 30.68 1.99
C ASP A 361 24.51 30.57 0.52
N TYR A 362 25.40 30.09 -0.36
CA TYR A 362 25.21 30.04 -1.83
C TYR A 362 25.13 28.64 -2.43
N CYS A 363 24.64 27.63 -1.71
CA CYS A 363 24.45 26.31 -2.33
C CYS A 363 23.23 26.28 -3.28
N GLN A 364 23.45 25.93 -4.55
CA GLN A 364 22.41 25.81 -5.58
C GLN A 364 21.49 24.58 -5.40
N TYR A 365 21.91 23.59 -4.60
CA TYR A 365 21.22 22.30 -4.42
C TYR A 365 20.25 22.27 -3.23
N GLY A 366 19.79 23.44 -2.76
CA GLY A 366 18.93 23.52 -1.59
C GLY A 366 17.52 22.98 -1.82
N THR A 367 17.09 22.04 -0.96
CA THR A 367 15.70 21.56 -0.94
C THR A 367 14.73 22.69 -0.60
N VAL A 368 13.45 22.55 -0.98
CA VAL A 368 12.44 23.60 -0.72
C VAL A 368 12.30 23.92 0.77
N LEU A 369 12.50 22.92 1.64
CA LEU A 369 12.50 23.09 3.09
C LEU A 369 13.62 24.03 3.56
N SER A 370 14.84 23.87 3.03
CA SER A 370 15.96 24.76 3.34
C SER A 370 15.68 26.21 2.94
N ARG A 371 15.00 26.42 1.81
CA ARG A 371 14.63 27.77 1.34
C ARG A 371 13.59 28.41 2.25
N LEU A 372 12.61 27.64 2.70
CA LEU A 372 11.54 28.14 3.56
C LEU A 372 12.04 28.41 4.99
N ALA A 373 12.90 27.54 5.51
CA ALA A 373 13.59 27.75 6.78
C ALA A 373 14.53 28.96 6.71
N LYS A 374 15.31 29.14 5.63
CA LYS A 374 16.07 30.38 5.39
C LYS A 374 15.16 31.59 5.33
N GLN A 375 14.02 31.54 4.65
CA GLN A 375 13.09 32.67 4.57
C GLN A 375 12.51 33.05 5.94
N PHE A 376 12.24 32.07 6.81
CA PHE A 376 11.75 32.29 8.17
C PHE A 376 12.86 32.77 9.13
N MET A 377 14.08 32.24 8.99
CA MET A 377 15.26 32.60 9.77
C MET A 377 15.85 33.95 9.33
N MET A 378 15.80 34.28 8.03
CA MET A 378 16.21 35.57 7.46
C MET A 378 15.30 36.72 7.89
N VAL A 379 14.04 36.46 8.29
CA VAL A 379 13.18 37.47 8.93
C VAL A 379 13.74 37.85 10.33
N ARG A 380 14.58 37.02 10.93
CA ARG A 380 15.19 37.27 12.26
C ARG A 380 16.66 37.66 12.25
N LEU A 381 17.37 37.64 11.11
CA LEU A 381 18.80 37.97 11.03
C LEU A 381 19.07 39.27 10.24
N HIS A 382 20.07 39.99 10.74
CA HIS A 382 20.39 41.42 10.53
C HIS A 382 20.36 41.91 9.05
N PRO A 383 19.66 43.01 8.73
CA PRO A 383 19.53 43.54 7.35
C PRO A 383 20.83 44.08 6.73
N SER A 384 21.84 44.39 7.53
CA SER A 384 23.06 45.08 7.08
C SER A 384 23.97 44.23 6.17
N SER A 385 24.13 42.93 6.43
CA SER A 385 25.03 42.06 5.64
C SER A 385 24.47 41.72 4.25
N ARG A 386 23.14 41.70 4.11
CA ARG A 386 22.46 41.33 2.85
C ARG A 386 22.59 42.39 1.76
N ASN A 387 22.56 43.66 2.14
CA ASN A 387 22.69 44.77 1.19
C ASN A 387 24.09 44.77 0.55
N ALA A 388 25.15 44.72 1.36
CA ALA A 388 26.54 44.70 0.87
C ALA A 388 26.83 43.52 -0.10
N ILE A 389 26.27 42.35 0.18
CA ILE A 389 26.36 41.17 -0.69
C ILE A 389 25.62 41.38 -2.02
N GLN A 390 24.40 41.92 -1.95
CA GLN A 390 23.58 42.15 -3.15
C GLN A 390 24.18 43.24 -4.03
N ASP A 391 24.83 44.24 -3.44
CA ASP A 391 25.58 45.28 -4.13
C ASP A 391 26.81 44.68 -4.84
N GLN A 392 27.46 43.67 -4.25
CA GLN A 392 28.57 42.94 -4.90
C GLN A 392 28.14 42.09 -6.08
N VAL A 393 27.00 41.40 -5.99
CA VAL A 393 26.44 40.65 -7.12
C VAL A 393 26.03 41.61 -8.24
N THR A 394 25.40 42.73 -7.90
CA THR A 394 25.01 43.77 -8.86
C THR A 394 26.23 44.38 -9.54
N GLY A 395 27.30 44.66 -8.78
CA GLY A 395 28.57 45.17 -9.34
C GLY A 395 29.26 44.17 -10.27
N ASN A 396 29.26 42.88 -9.93
CA ASN A 396 29.80 41.82 -10.78
C ASN A 396 28.99 41.67 -12.08
N ALA A 397 27.66 41.72 -12.01
CA ALA A 397 26.77 41.64 -13.16
C ALA A 397 26.96 42.84 -14.10
N LEU A 398 27.06 44.05 -13.56
CA LEU A 398 27.36 45.26 -14.34
C LEU A 398 28.73 45.17 -15.01
N ASN A 399 29.76 44.74 -14.29
CA ASN A 399 31.10 44.56 -14.87
C ASN A 399 31.11 43.50 -15.98
N TRP A 400 30.37 42.39 -15.84
CA TRP A 400 30.23 41.40 -16.90
C TRP A 400 29.50 41.98 -18.12
N MET A 401 28.40 42.71 -17.94
CA MET A 401 27.70 43.34 -19.06
C MET A 401 28.58 44.35 -19.80
N ILE A 402 29.41 45.13 -19.09
CA ILE A 402 30.32 46.09 -19.71
C ILE A 402 31.43 45.36 -20.50
N ALA A 403 31.92 44.23 -20.00
CA ALA A 403 33.03 43.49 -20.60
C ALA A 403 32.60 42.55 -21.75
N ASN A 404 31.40 41.98 -21.68
CA ASN A 404 30.99 40.86 -22.53
C ASN A 404 29.84 41.19 -23.50
N CYS A 405 29.11 42.29 -23.32
CA CYS A 405 28.03 42.62 -24.24
C CYS A 405 28.55 43.25 -25.54
N GLU A 406 28.21 42.66 -26.68
CA GLU A 406 28.56 43.17 -28.01
C GLU A 406 27.69 44.37 -28.45
N THR A 407 26.51 44.54 -27.84
CA THR A 407 25.57 45.61 -28.23
C THR A 407 25.86 46.91 -27.46
N PRO A 408 26.12 48.04 -28.14
CA PRO A 408 26.50 49.29 -27.47
C PRO A 408 25.40 49.80 -26.51
N ARG A 409 24.12 49.61 -26.88
CA ARG A 409 22.97 50.01 -26.05
C ARG A 409 22.90 49.29 -24.71
N SER A 410 23.27 48.02 -24.64
CA SER A 410 23.23 47.27 -23.37
C SER A 410 24.35 47.75 -22.44
N VAL A 411 25.51 48.08 -22.99
CA VAL A 411 26.61 48.70 -22.26
C VAL A 411 26.22 50.10 -21.78
N ASP A 412 25.54 50.90 -22.60
CA ASP A 412 25.03 52.23 -22.18
C ASP A 412 24.07 52.13 -21.00
N ILE A 413 23.11 51.20 -21.05
CA ILE A 413 22.15 50.99 -19.95
C ILE A 413 22.88 50.53 -18.68
N ALA A 414 23.86 49.65 -18.81
CA ALA A 414 24.69 49.20 -17.69
C ALA A 414 25.42 50.39 -17.04
N LEU A 415 26.07 51.24 -17.85
CA LEU A 415 26.77 52.42 -17.36
C LEU A 415 25.83 53.48 -16.76
N GLN A 416 24.66 53.73 -17.38
CA GLN A 416 23.66 54.67 -16.85
C GLN A 416 23.10 54.22 -15.50
N SER A 417 22.95 52.91 -15.28
CA SER A 417 22.47 52.38 -14.01
C SER A 417 23.41 52.67 -12.84
N LEU A 418 24.70 52.96 -13.10
CA LEU A 418 25.66 53.37 -12.07
C LEU A 418 25.31 54.75 -11.45
N ALA A 419 24.52 55.58 -12.15
CA ALA A 419 24.04 56.85 -11.62
C ALA A 419 23.11 56.70 -10.40
N ALA A 420 22.55 55.51 -10.22
CA ALA A 420 21.67 55.16 -9.11
C ALA A 420 22.41 54.42 -7.97
N ALA A 421 23.72 54.19 -8.08
CA ALA A 421 24.50 53.51 -7.06
C ALA A 421 24.73 54.42 -5.83
N HIS A 422 24.69 53.85 -4.63
CA HIS A 422 24.96 54.54 -3.36
C HIS A 422 26.42 54.36 -2.93
N GLU A 423 26.96 55.22 -2.05
CA GLU A 423 28.39 55.29 -1.64
C GLU A 423 29.05 53.97 -1.17
N GLY A 424 28.27 52.93 -0.86
CA GLY A 424 28.74 51.61 -0.42
C GLY A 424 28.89 50.56 -1.54
N PHE A 425 28.67 50.94 -2.81
CA PHE A 425 28.73 50.03 -3.93
C PHE A 425 30.18 49.57 -4.24
N PRO A 426 30.43 48.32 -4.64
CA PRO A 426 31.78 47.80 -4.87
C PRO A 426 32.42 48.34 -6.17
N THR A 427 33.06 49.50 -6.05
CA THR A 427 33.76 50.22 -7.13
C THR A 427 35.01 49.51 -7.66
N GLN A 428 35.65 48.68 -6.82
CA GLN A 428 36.87 47.94 -7.20
C GLN A 428 36.63 46.95 -8.36
N VAL A 429 35.42 46.39 -8.47
CA VAL A 429 35.07 45.44 -9.53
C VAL A 429 34.89 46.16 -10.88
N LEU A 430 34.25 47.33 -10.85
CA LEU A 430 34.00 48.18 -12.03
C LEU A 430 35.27 48.82 -12.59
N GLY A 431 36.28 49.03 -11.74
CA GLY A 431 37.58 49.57 -12.16
C GLY A 431 38.39 48.64 -13.06
N LYS A 432 38.13 47.32 -13.06
CA LYS A 432 38.93 46.33 -13.80
C LYS A 432 38.80 46.44 -15.33
N HIS A 433 37.69 46.97 -15.84
CA HIS A 433 37.39 47.02 -17.28
C HIS A 433 37.22 48.45 -17.80
N HIS A 434 37.85 49.43 -17.14
CA HIS A 434 37.87 50.84 -17.58
C HIS A 434 36.47 51.47 -17.74
N ALA A 435 35.46 51.01 -16.99
CA ALA A 435 34.09 51.52 -17.07
C ALA A 435 34.01 53.05 -16.93
N TRP A 436 34.84 53.63 -16.05
CA TRP A 436 34.94 55.07 -15.84
C TRP A 436 35.55 55.83 -17.03
N VAL A 437 36.50 55.22 -17.74
CA VAL A 437 37.08 55.79 -18.96
C VAL A 437 36.06 55.77 -20.08
N MET A 438 35.25 54.71 -20.19
CA MET A 438 34.17 54.62 -21.17
C MET A 438 33.07 55.65 -20.92
N ILE A 439 32.69 55.88 -19.65
CA ILE A 439 31.74 56.96 -19.29
C ILE A 439 32.32 58.32 -19.69
N LYS A 440 33.59 58.58 -19.39
CA LYS A 440 34.26 59.85 -19.74
C LYS A 440 34.33 60.07 -21.26
N GLN A 441 34.72 59.05 -22.02
CA GLN A 441 34.77 59.10 -23.49
C GLN A 441 33.37 59.32 -24.10
N ARG A 442 32.33 58.67 -23.56
CA ARG A 442 30.94 58.85 -24.03
C ARG A 442 30.39 60.23 -23.68
N LEU A 443 30.75 60.78 -22.52
CA LEU A 443 30.40 62.15 -22.13
C LEU A 443 31.08 63.19 -23.04
N GLU A 444 32.37 63.00 -23.35
CA GLU A 444 33.13 63.87 -24.27
C GLU A 444 32.60 63.79 -25.72
N TYR A 445 32.15 62.60 -26.16
CA TYR A 445 31.52 62.41 -27.47
C TYR A 445 30.12 63.04 -27.56
N GLU A 446 29.26 62.86 -26.56
CA GLU A 446 27.90 63.43 -26.56
C GLU A 446 27.85 64.95 -26.34
N GLY A 447 28.84 65.52 -25.62
CA GLY A 447 28.96 66.97 -25.43
C GLY A 447 29.14 67.77 -26.72
N THR A 448 29.46 67.10 -27.84
CA THR A 448 29.59 67.73 -29.17
C THR A 448 28.30 67.71 -30.00
N ASN A 449 27.26 66.96 -29.61
CA ASN A 449 26.08 66.71 -30.45
C ASN A 449 24.77 67.12 -29.72
N ASN A 450 24.31 68.34 -29.96
CA ASN A 450 23.35 69.04 -29.10
C ASN A 450 21.88 69.00 -29.56
N SER A 451 21.27 67.83 -29.84
CA SER A 451 19.92 67.84 -30.47
C SER A 451 18.87 66.79 -30.06
N SER A 452 18.82 66.28 -28.82
CA SER A 452 17.62 65.54 -28.36
C SER A 452 17.45 65.55 -26.83
N GLU A 453 16.21 65.68 -26.33
CA GLU A 453 15.89 65.59 -24.88
C GLU A 453 16.38 64.29 -24.25
N HIS A 454 16.36 63.19 -25.03
CA HIS A 454 16.84 61.90 -24.57
C HIS A 454 18.36 61.87 -24.33
N HIS A 455 19.12 62.63 -25.14
CA HIS A 455 20.57 62.76 -24.96
C HIS A 455 20.89 63.57 -23.71
N LYS A 456 20.19 64.70 -23.47
CA LYS A 456 20.37 65.50 -22.24
C LYS A 456 20.22 64.67 -20.97
N LYS A 457 19.15 63.87 -20.90
CA LYS A 457 18.89 62.98 -19.77
C LYS A 457 19.95 61.89 -19.61
N THR A 458 20.53 61.42 -20.71
CA THR A 458 21.60 60.41 -20.72
C THR A 458 22.92 61.00 -20.20
N THR A 459 23.25 62.21 -20.66
CA THR A 459 24.43 62.98 -20.20
C THR A 459 24.34 63.30 -18.70
N GLU A 460 23.16 63.69 -18.20
CA GLU A 460 22.92 63.93 -16.76
C GLU A 460 23.16 62.68 -15.89
N LEU A 461 22.75 61.51 -16.38
CA LEU A 461 22.97 60.24 -15.68
C LEU A 461 24.46 59.89 -15.63
N PHE A 462 25.20 60.07 -16.73
CA PHE A 462 26.64 59.84 -16.75
C PHE A 462 27.41 60.80 -15.84
N GLN A 463 27.00 62.07 -15.81
CA GLN A 463 27.60 63.05 -14.91
C GLN A 463 27.36 62.68 -13.44
N ARG A 464 26.12 62.31 -13.09
CA ARG A 464 25.78 61.86 -11.73
C ARG A 464 26.57 60.61 -11.32
N ALA A 465 26.80 59.67 -12.24
CA ALA A 465 27.61 58.48 -11.97
C ALA A 465 29.07 58.82 -11.64
N LEU A 466 29.64 59.87 -12.25
CA LEU A 466 31.00 60.37 -11.97
C LEU A 466 31.08 61.18 -10.66
N GLU A 467 30.05 61.94 -10.32
CA GLU A 467 29.99 62.74 -9.08
C GLU A 467 29.95 61.88 -7.82
N VAL A 468 29.27 60.74 -7.87
CA VAL A 468 29.19 59.78 -6.75
C VAL A 468 30.53 59.06 -6.54
N TYR A 469 31.39 58.98 -7.55
CA TYR A 469 32.67 58.27 -7.49
C TYR A 469 33.82 59.08 -8.09
N PRO A 470 34.44 59.99 -7.32
CA PRO A 470 35.57 60.78 -7.79
C PRO A 470 36.77 59.86 -8.06
N VAL A 471 37.05 59.65 -9.35
CA VAL A 471 38.21 58.89 -9.83
C VAL A 471 39.49 59.58 -9.35
N SER A 472 40.25 58.94 -8.45
CA SER A 472 41.64 59.36 -8.19
C SER A 472 42.48 59.18 -9.46
N PRO A 473 43.39 60.12 -9.78
CA PRO A 473 44.17 60.06 -11.01
C PRO A 473 45.14 58.88 -10.95
N VAL A 474 44.92 57.87 -11.81
CA VAL A 474 45.90 56.81 -12.07
C VAL A 474 46.55 57.12 -13.43
N PRO A 475 47.88 56.96 -13.56
CA PRO A 475 48.66 57.59 -14.63
C PRO A 475 48.40 56.94 -15.99
N SER A 476 48.46 57.76 -17.03
CA SER A 476 48.50 57.35 -18.43
C SER A 476 49.89 56.78 -18.81
N PRO A 477 50.07 56.22 -20.02
CA PRO A 477 49.74 54.85 -20.36
C PRO A 477 51.02 54.05 -20.75
N PHE A 478 51.02 52.74 -20.54
CA PHE A 478 51.92 51.86 -21.30
C PHE A 478 51.14 51.25 -22.47
N VAL A 479 51.58 51.66 -23.65
CA VAL A 479 51.20 51.17 -24.97
C VAL A 479 51.40 49.66 -25.03
N HIS A 480 50.34 48.92 -25.38
CA HIS A 480 50.49 47.75 -26.23
C HIS A 480 49.27 47.62 -27.13
N GLU A 481 49.47 48.03 -28.39
CA GLU A 481 48.69 47.57 -29.52
C GLU A 481 48.64 46.04 -29.52
N ALA A 482 47.43 45.49 -29.57
CA ALA A 482 47.19 44.12 -30.03
C ALA A 482 45.82 44.04 -30.71
N THR A 483 45.80 44.58 -31.93
CA THR A 483 45.20 43.95 -33.13
C THR A 483 43.76 43.45 -33.04
N TRP A 484 42.88 44.23 -33.68
CA TRP A 484 41.83 43.76 -34.58
C TRP A 484 41.95 42.28 -35.01
N ARG A 485 41.01 41.44 -34.58
CA ARG A 485 40.67 40.21 -35.30
C ARG A 485 39.20 40.23 -35.71
N PHE A 486 39.05 40.76 -36.90
CA PHE A 486 37.91 40.70 -37.81
C PHE A 486 37.84 39.26 -38.42
N TRP A 487 36.63 38.71 -38.56
CA TRP A 487 36.20 37.52 -39.37
C TRP A 487 36.71 36.10 -39.04
N ARG A 488 35.85 35.25 -38.48
CA ARG A 488 35.23 34.08 -39.18
C ARG A 488 34.47 33.16 -38.21
N ARG A 489 33.24 32.83 -38.65
CA ARG A 489 32.30 31.76 -38.25
C ARG A 489 31.41 32.00 -37.03
#